data_AF-A0A522A799-F1
#
_entry.id   AF-A0A522A799-F1
#
_cell.length_a   1.000
_cell.length_b   1.000
_cell.length_c   1.000
_cell.angle_alpha   90.00
_cell.angle_beta   90.00
_cell.angle_gamma   90.00
#
_symmetry.space_group_name_H-M   'P 1'
#
loop_
_entity.id
_entity.type
_entity.pdbx_description
1 polymer ?
#
loop_
_entity_poly.entity_id
_entity_poly.type
_entity_poly.pdbx_seq_one_letter_code
_entity_poly.pdbx_strand_id
1 'polypeptide(L)'
;MRQQPHTYTWRLWGKGLTRQERAGLGRRLREAEAKLGRLYDALERGTVDQDEYFKRRVSTATAECDEIIRLQAQADRRAALPQGVITPKKLEAFSRGMEDMLRNGDIQFRKAYLRFLVGKVELADGEIRLSGSKNALLAAVQAGLPDQSGGVPTLVQEWRARRDSNS
;
A
#
# COMPACT_ATOMS: atom_id res chain seq x y z
N MET A 1 -21.80 -30.31 27.46
CA MET A 1 -21.96 -29.07 26.68
C MET A 1 -21.08 -29.16 25.44
N ARG A 2 -21.67 -29.18 24.24
CA ARG A 2 -20.95 -29.32 22.96
C ARG A 2 -20.30 -27.98 22.59
N GLN A 3 -18.98 -27.98 22.41
CA GLN A 3 -18.29 -26.89 21.74
C GLN A 3 -18.64 -26.94 20.26
N GLN A 4 -19.24 -25.88 19.73
CA GLN A 4 -19.41 -25.72 18.29
C GLN A 4 -18.11 -25.19 17.68
N PRO A 5 -17.56 -25.81 16.62
CA PRO A 5 -16.41 -25.23 15.93
C PRO A 5 -16.88 -24.04 15.11
N HIS A 6 -16.42 -22.84 15.46
CA HIS A 6 -16.60 -21.64 14.64
C HIS A 6 -15.86 -21.82 13.31
N THR A 7 -16.60 -22.17 12.26
CA THR A 7 -16.11 -22.16 10.88
C THR A 7 -15.90 -20.72 10.43
N TYR A 8 -14.65 -20.26 10.45
CA TYR A 8 -14.26 -19.02 9.78
C TYR A 8 -14.33 -19.23 8.27
N THR A 9 -15.34 -18.65 7.64
CA THR A 9 -15.41 -18.55 6.17
C THR A 9 -14.48 -17.42 5.73
N TRP A 10 -13.29 -17.79 5.24
CA TRP A 10 -12.36 -16.86 4.60
C TRP A 10 -12.93 -16.39 3.26
N ARG A 11 -13.80 -15.37 3.31
CA ARG A 11 -14.36 -14.75 2.12
C ARG A 11 -13.29 -13.82 1.51
N LEU A 12 -12.57 -14.35 0.52
CA LEU A 12 -11.84 -13.65 -0.55
C LEU A 12 -11.10 -12.38 -0.13
N TRP A 13 -9.88 -12.53 0.40
CA TRP A 13 -8.94 -11.43 0.51
C TRP A 13 -8.50 -10.98 -0.89
N GLY A 14 -9.08 -9.86 -1.32
CA GLY A 14 -8.58 -8.94 -2.32
C GLY A 14 -7.81 -9.53 -3.50
N LYS A 15 -8.53 -10.01 -4.54
CA LYS A 15 -7.93 -10.21 -5.87
C LYS A 15 -7.19 -8.93 -6.27
N GLY A 16 -5.87 -9.02 -6.45
CA GLY A 16 -5.11 -7.99 -7.15
C GLY A 16 -5.62 -7.91 -8.59
N LEU A 17 -5.37 -6.78 -9.29
CA LEU A 17 -5.70 -6.70 -10.71
C LEU A 17 -5.05 -7.88 -11.44
N THR A 18 -5.88 -8.64 -12.14
CA THR A 18 -5.49 -9.72 -13.03
C THR A 18 -4.56 -9.19 -14.13
N ARG A 19 -3.77 -10.07 -14.76
CA ARG A 19 -2.88 -9.70 -15.87
C ARG A 19 -3.64 -8.97 -16.99
N GLN A 20 -4.89 -9.38 -17.24
CA GLN A 20 -5.77 -8.76 -18.24
C GLN A 20 -6.20 -7.35 -17.85
N GLU A 21 -6.55 -7.09 -16.58
CA GLU A 21 -6.92 -5.75 -16.11
C GLU A 21 -5.72 -4.79 -16.16
N ARG A 22 -4.52 -5.27 -15.83
CA ARG A 22 -3.28 -4.45 -15.95
C ARG A 22 -2.96 -4.11 -17.40
N ALA A 23 -3.07 -5.09 -18.30
CA ALA A 23 -2.93 -4.85 -19.73
C ALA A 23 -4.00 -3.86 -20.25
N GLY A 24 -5.20 -3.89 -19.67
CA GLY A 24 -6.26 -2.91 -19.92
C GLY A 24 -5.86 -1.49 -19.52
N LEU A 25 -5.29 -1.29 -18.33
CA LEU A 25 -4.77 0.02 -17.91
C LEU A 25 -3.66 0.52 -18.83
N GLY A 26 -2.73 -0.35 -19.24
CA GLY A 26 -1.67 0.02 -20.18
C GLY A 26 -2.18 0.43 -21.56
N ARG A 27 -3.25 -0.21 -22.07
CA ARG A 27 -3.90 0.23 -23.31
C ARG A 27 -4.53 1.61 -23.16
N ARG A 28 -5.29 1.82 -22.08
CA ARG A 28 -5.94 3.10 -21.79
C ARG A 28 -4.94 4.25 -21.67
N LEU A 29 -3.78 4.02 -21.04
CA LEU A 29 -2.73 5.03 -20.95
C LEU A 29 -2.25 5.45 -22.34
N ARG A 30 -1.90 4.48 -23.20
CA ARG A 30 -1.44 4.77 -24.57
C ARG A 30 -2.48 5.53 -25.38
N GLU A 31 -3.76 5.20 -25.21
CA GLU A 31 -4.85 5.91 -25.88
C GLU A 31 -4.99 7.36 -25.39
N ALA A 32 -4.86 7.59 -24.07
CA ALA A 32 -4.90 8.92 -23.47
C ALA A 32 -3.68 9.77 -23.87
N GLU A 33 -2.48 9.20 -23.87
CA GLU A 33 -1.25 9.85 -24.34
C GLU A 33 -1.33 10.20 -25.83
N ALA A 34 -1.84 9.29 -26.67
CA ALA A 34 -2.03 9.56 -28.09
C ALA A 34 -3.06 10.69 -28.33
N LYS A 35 -4.11 10.76 -27.52
CA LYS A 35 -5.09 11.86 -27.55
C LYS A 35 -4.44 13.18 -27.14
N LEU A 36 -3.61 13.19 -26.11
CA LEU A 36 -2.87 14.37 -25.68
C LEU A 36 -1.87 14.84 -26.76
N GLY A 37 -1.13 13.90 -27.36
CA GLY A 37 -0.22 14.19 -28.47
C GLY A 37 -0.92 14.85 -29.66
N ARG A 38 -2.08 14.33 -30.08
CA ARG A 38 -2.88 14.96 -31.17
C ARG A 38 -3.33 16.38 -30.85
N LEU A 39 -3.58 16.72 -29.58
CA LEU A 39 -3.92 18.09 -29.19
C LEU A 39 -2.72 19.02 -29.35
N TYR A 40 -1.53 18.58 -28.94
CA TYR A 40 -0.30 19.34 -29.15
C TYR A 40 0.06 19.45 -30.64
N ASP A 41 -0.05 18.37 -31.41
CA ASP A 41 0.19 18.40 -32.86
C ASP A 41 -0.74 19.40 -33.57
N ALA A 42 -2.02 19.46 -33.18
CA ALA A 42 -2.99 20.41 -33.75
C ALA A 42 -2.64 21.87 -33.43
N LEU A 43 -2.07 22.11 -32.25
CA LEU A 43 -1.57 23.42 -31.86
C LEU A 43 -0.30 23.80 -32.64
N GLU A 44 0.65 22.87 -32.78
CA GLU A 44 1.90 23.10 -33.53
C GLU A 44 1.64 23.40 -35.01
N ARG A 45 0.63 22.76 -35.60
CA ARG A 45 0.20 23.00 -36.98
C ARG A 45 -0.63 24.27 -37.16
N GLY A 46 -0.93 25.00 -36.08
CA GLY A 46 -1.80 26.19 -36.10
C GLY A 46 -3.25 25.87 -36.49
N THR A 47 -3.70 24.63 -36.32
CA THR A 47 -5.09 24.23 -36.61
C THR A 47 -6.05 24.67 -35.50
N VAL A 48 -5.52 24.91 -34.29
CA VAL A 48 -6.26 25.37 -33.12
C VAL A 48 -5.45 26.46 -32.42
N ASP A 49 -6.14 27.51 -31.96
CA ASP A 49 -5.53 28.60 -31.19
C ASP A 49 -5.34 28.22 -29.71
N GLN A 50 -4.43 28.90 -29.01
CA GLN A 50 -4.23 28.73 -27.56
C GLN A 50 -5.31 29.43 -26.72
N ASP A 51 -6.57 29.12 -27.01
CA ASP A 51 -7.71 29.65 -26.26
C ASP A 51 -7.97 28.90 -24.94
N GLU A 52 -8.87 29.44 -24.12
CA GLU A 52 -9.25 28.82 -22.85
C GLU A 52 -9.93 27.45 -23.05
N TYR A 53 -10.57 27.22 -24.19
CA TYR A 53 -11.16 25.93 -24.52
C TYR A 53 -10.08 24.86 -24.72
N PHE A 54 -9.04 25.16 -25.49
CA PHE A 54 -7.89 24.29 -25.74
C PHE A 54 -7.14 24.00 -24.43
N LYS A 55 -6.84 25.02 -23.62
CA LYS A 55 -6.20 24.83 -22.31
C LYS A 55 -7.01 23.89 -21.41
N ARG A 56 -8.33 24.05 -21.36
CA ARG A 56 -9.21 23.15 -20.60
C ARG A 56 -9.15 21.72 -21.13
N ARG A 57 -9.18 21.54 -22.45
CA ARG A 57 -9.09 20.22 -23.11
C ARG A 57 -7.78 19.50 -22.80
N VAL A 58 -6.65 20.21 -22.87
CA VAL A 58 -5.34 19.69 -22.50
C VAL A 58 -5.31 19.32 -21.03
N SER A 59 -5.77 20.20 -20.14
CA SER A 59 -5.84 19.94 -18.69
C SER A 59 -6.65 18.68 -18.37
N THR A 60 -7.84 18.51 -18.98
CA THR A 60 -8.63 17.29 -18.83
C THR A 60 -7.89 16.05 -19.31
N ALA A 61 -7.21 16.13 -20.46
CA ALA A 61 -6.46 15.00 -21.02
C ALA A 61 -5.24 14.62 -20.15
N THR A 62 -4.52 15.60 -19.62
CA THR A 62 -3.41 15.37 -18.68
C THR A 62 -3.91 14.73 -17.38
N ALA A 63 -5.01 15.23 -16.82
CA ALA A 63 -5.61 14.65 -15.62
C ALA A 63 -6.07 13.18 -15.83
N GLU A 64 -6.55 12.85 -17.03
CA GLU A 64 -6.89 11.48 -17.42
C GLU A 64 -5.65 10.57 -17.45
N CYS A 65 -4.52 11.04 -18.00
CA CYS A 65 -3.24 10.32 -17.96
C CYS A 65 -2.76 10.10 -16.51
N ASP A 66 -2.76 11.16 -15.70
CA ASP A 66 -2.29 11.12 -14.31
C ASP A 66 -3.08 10.11 -13.46
N GLU A 67 -4.40 10.06 -13.63
CA GLU A 67 -5.24 9.11 -12.91
C GLU A 67 -4.94 7.66 -13.34
N ILE A 68 -4.71 7.41 -14.63
CA ILE A 68 -4.35 6.07 -15.11
C ILE A 68 -2.98 5.63 -14.55
N ILE A 69 -1.99 6.53 -14.56
CA ILE A 69 -0.66 6.29 -13.98
C ILE A 69 -0.77 5.98 -12.48
N ARG A 70 -1.57 6.76 -11.75
CA ARG A 70 -1.83 6.55 -10.33
C ARG A 70 -2.43 5.16 -10.07
N LEU A 71 -3.40 4.73 -10.88
CA LEU A 71 -4.02 3.41 -10.77
C LEU A 71 -3.02 2.27 -11.07
N GLN A 72 -2.15 2.45 -12.07
CA GLN A 72 -1.07 1.49 -12.36
C GLN A 72 -0.10 1.38 -11.18
N ALA A 73 0.38 2.51 -10.65
CA ALA A 73 1.26 2.53 -9.48
C ALA A 73 0.61 1.90 -8.23
N GLN A 74 -0.71 2.02 -8.07
CA GLN A 74 -1.43 1.32 -7.01
C GLN A 74 -1.50 -0.20 -7.26
N ALA A 75 -1.76 -0.62 -8.49
CA ALA A 75 -1.80 -2.02 -8.87
C ALA A 75 -0.43 -2.70 -8.71
N ASP A 76 0.66 -2.02 -9.10
CA ASP A 76 2.02 -2.52 -8.97
C ASP A 76 2.47 -2.61 -7.52
N ARG A 77 2.16 -1.60 -6.69
CA ARG A 77 2.38 -1.69 -5.24
C ARG A 77 1.68 -2.89 -4.63
N ARG A 78 0.45 -3.18 -5.04
CA ARG A 78 -0.31 -4.34 -4.57
C ARG A 78 0.23 -5.67 -5.09
N ALA A 79 0.89 -5.66 -6.24
CA ALA A 79 1.59 -6.82 -6.81
C ALA A 79 2.91 -7.11 -6.12
N ALA A 80 3.63 -6.04 -5.75
CA ALA A 80 4.92 -6.09 -5.09
C ALA A 80 4.80 -6.47 -3.61
N LEU A 81 3.62 -6.29 -2.99
CA LEU A 81 3.32 -6.95 -1.72
C LEU A 81 3.49 -8.45 -1.95
N PRO A 82 4.43 -9.12 -1.24
CA PRO A 82 4.63 -10.53 -1.48
C PRO A 82 3.30 -11.20 -1.19
N GLN A 83 2.72 -11.89 -2.16
CA GLN A 83 1.57 -12.76 -1.91
C GLN A 83 2.08 -14.10 -1.39
N GLY A 84 3.07 -14.05 -0.49
CA GLY A 84 3.47 -15.24 0.26
C GLY A 84 2.23 -15.72 0.96
N VAL A 85 1.74 -16.91 0.58
CA VAL A 85 0.58 -17.53 1.20
C VAL A 85 0.85 -17.55 2.69
N ILE A 86 0.14 -16.73 3.46
CA ILE A 86 0.15 -16.78 4.91
C ILE A 86 -0.55 -18.08 5.26
N THR A 87 0.23 -19.15 5.36
CA THR A 87 -0.28 -20.44 5.83
C THR A 87 -0.55 -20.33 7.34
N PRO A 88 -1.56 -21.02 7.87
CA PRO A 88 -1.81 -21.07 9.31
C PRO A 88 -0.56 -21.44 10.12
N LYS A 89 0.26 -22.38 9.62
CA LYS A 89 1.52 -22.79 10.25
C LYS A 89 2.53 -21.64 10.38
N LYS A 90 2.69 -20.82 9.32
CA LYS A 90 3.58 -19.63 9.36
C LYS A 90 3.05 -18.58 10.33
N LEU A 91 1.73 -18.37 10.35
CA LEU A 91 1.11 -17.43 11.27
C LEU A 91 1.33 -17.86 12.71
N GLU A 92 1.11 -19.15 13.02
CA GLU A 92 1.31 -19.68 14.37
C GLU A 92 2.77 -19.58 14.83
N ALA A 93 3.74 -19.96 13.98
CA ALA A 93 5.15 -19.85 14.29
C ALA A 93 5.57 -18.39 14.55
N PHE A 94 5.10 -17.46 13.70
CA PHE A 94 5.35 -16.04 13.86
C PHE A 94 4.71 -15.49 15.16
N SER A 95 3.45 -15.81 15.43
CA SER A 95 2.75 -15.37 16.64
C SER A 95 3.45 -15.84 17.91
N ARG A 96 3.87 -17.12 17.97
CA ARG A 96 4.63 -17.65 19.11
C ARG A 96 5.97 -16.96 19.28
N GLY A 97 6.71 -16.75 18.19
CA GLY A 97 8.00 -16.05 18.23
C GLY A 97 7.86 -14.58 18.67
N MET A 98 6.82 -13.89 18.19
CA MET A 98 6.51 -12.52 18.59
C MET A 98 6.09 -12.42 20.06
N GLU A 99 5.29 -13.37 20.55
CA GLU A 99 4.90 -13.40 21.96
C GLU A 99 6.12 -13.60 22.86
N ASP A 100 6.97 -14.57 22.55
CA ASP A 100 8.21 -14.81 23.29
C ASP A 100 9.14 -13.59 23.25
N MET A 101 9.31 -12.97 22.08
CA MET A 101 10.08 -11.74 21.91
C MET A 101 9.54 -10.59 22.80
N LEU A 102 8.22 -10.37 22.80
CA LEU A 102 7.62 -9.27 23.57
C LEU A 102 7.73 -9.50 25.08
N ARG A 103 7.71 -10.76 25.53
CA ARG A 103 7.85 -11.12 26.95
C ARG A 103 9.31 -11.13 27.39
N ASN A 104 10.17 -11.79 26.64
CA ASN A 104 11.50 -12.23 27.07
C ASN A 104 12.66 -11.57 26.30
N GLY A 105 12.41 -10.90 25.17
CA GLY A 105 13.47 -10.25 24.38
C GLY A 105 14.11 -9.05 25.06
N ASP A 106 15.25 -8.57 24.54
CA ASP A 106 15.89 -7.37 25.10
C ASP A 106 15.01 -6.11 24.94
N ILE A 107 15.20 -5.12 25.84
CA ILE A 107 14.46 -3.86 25.86
C ILE A 107 14.59 -3.11 24.52
N GLN A 108 15.79 -3.05 23.93
CA GLN A 108 15.99 -2.31 22.67
C GLN A 108 15.25 -2.99 21.52
N PHE A 109 15.32 -4.32 21.47
CA PHE A 109 14.69 -5.13 20.45
C PHE A 109 13.16 -5.02 20.50
N ARG A 110 12.56 -5.16 21.69
CA ARG A 110 11.11 -4.98 21.89
C ARG A 110 10.62 -3.61 21.46
N LYS A 111 11.34 -2.55 21.85
CA LYS A 111 10.98 -1.17 21.47
C LYS A 111 11.04 -0.97 19.96
N ALA A 112 12.07 -1.51 19.31
CA ALA A 112 12.22 -1.39 17.86
C ALA A 112 11.05 -2.07 17.11
N TYR A 113 10.70 -3.29 17.50
CA TYR A 113 9.58 -4.03 16.89
C TYR A 113 8.21 -3.42 17.19
N LEU A 114 7.99 -2.93 18.42
CA LEU A 114 6.74 -2.22 18.76
C LEU A 114 6.58 -0.95 17.93
N ARG A 115 7.65 -0.15 17.78
CA ARG A 115 7.62 1.07 16.95
C ARG A 115 7.40 0.77 15.47
N PHE A 116 7.85 -0.38 15.00
CA PHE A 116 7.65 -0.81 13.62
C PHE A 116 6.21 -1.22 13.33
N LEU A 117 5.58 -1.94 14.25
CA LEU A 117 4.23 -2.46 14.06
C LEU A 117 3.15 -1.47 14.49
N VAL A 118 3.41 -0.67 15.52
CA VAL A 118 2.45 0.27 16.11
C VAL A 118 2.75 1.68 15.62
N GLY A 119 1.83 2.24 14.84
CA GLY A 119 1.91 3.62 14.36
C GLY A 119 1.18 4.63 15.25
N LYS A 120 0.13 4.21 15.97
CA LYS A 120 -0.65 5.06 16.86
C LYS A 120 -1.11 4.28 18.09
N VAL A 121 -1.00 4.93 19.24
CA VAL A 121 -1.52 4.48 20.53
C VAL A 121 -2.54 5.50 20.99
N GLU A 122 -3.78 5.06 21.20
CA GLU A 122 -4.85 5.89 21.76
C GLU A 122 -5.21 5.35 23.14
N LEU A 123 -5.24 6.24 24.12
CA LEU A 123 -5.81 5.96 25.43
C LEU A 123 -7.22 6.56 25.44
N ALA A 124 -8.22 5.69 25.64
CA ALA A 124 -9.58 6.08 25.95
C ALA A 124 -9.89 5.68 27.38
N ASP A 125 -11.00 6.16 27.94
CA ASP A 125 -11.41 5.81 29.30
C ASP A 125 -11.60 4.29 29.42
N GLY A 126 -10.64 3.63 30.07
CA GLY A 126 -10.63 2.19 30.31
C GLY A 126 -10.09 1.31 29.16
N GLU A 127 -9.65 1.86 28.03
CA GLU A 127 -9.16 1.07 26.88
C GLU A 127 -7.88 1.64 26.25
N ILE A 128 -7.00 0.74 25.80
CA ILE A 128 -5.83 1.08 24.99
C ILE A 128 -6.04 0.54 23.57
N ARG A 129 -6.00 1.42 22.57
CA ARG A 129 -6.09 1.02 21.15
C ARG A 129 -4.75 1.20 20.46
N LEU A 130 -4.25 0.10 19.89
CA LEU A 130 -3.03 0.08 19.08
C LEU A 130 -3.43 -0.05 17.61
N SER A 131 -2.92 0.84 16.76
CA SER A 131 -3.11 0.75 15.31
C SER A 131 -1.79 0.97 14.58
N GLY A 132 -1.66 0.41 13.38
CA GLY A 132 -0.40 0.45 12.63
C GLY A 132 -0.52 -0.08 11.21
N SER A 133 0.63 -0.24 10.55
CA SER A 133 0.70 -0.55 9.12
C SER A 133 0.46 -2.04 8.85
N LYS A 134 -0.63 -2.37 8.15
CA LYS A 134 -0.89 -3.73 7.66
C LYS A 134 0.23 -4.26 6.75
N ASN A 135 0.88 -3.37 5.99
CA ASN A 135 2.01 -3.74 5.13
C ASN A 135 3.25 -4.08 5.95
N ALA A 136 3.51 -3.34 7.03
CA ALA A 136 4.62 -3.64 7.94
C ALA A 136 4.41 -4.99 8.63
N LEU A 137 3.18 -5.27 9.08
CA LEU A 137 2.83 -6.56 9.66
C LEU A 137 2.99 -7.71 8.64
N LEU A 138 2.52 -7.51 7.41
CA LEU A 138 2.69 -8.50 6.33
C LEU A 138 4.16 -8.77 6.05
N ALA A 139 4.97 -7.72 5.95
CA ALA A 139 6.42 -7.84 5.74
C ALA A 139 7.11 -8.57 6.89
N ALA A 140 6.71 -8.32 8.14
CA ALA A 140 7.21 -9.02 9.32
C ALA A 140 6.92 -10.53 9.24
N VAL A 141 5.67 -10.90 8.97
CA VAL A 141 5.23 -12.30 8.84
C VAL A 141 5.98 -13.02 7.72
N GLN A 142 6.37 -12.29 6.66
CA GLN A 142 7.10 -12.85 5.52
C GLN A 142 8.60 -12.98 5.75
N ALA A 143 9.19 -12.03 6.47
CA ALA A 143 10.58 -12.10 6.92
C ALA A 143 10.79 -13.29 7.87
N GLY A 144 9.76 -13.67 8.62
CA GLY A 144 9.78 -14.83 9.52
C GLY A 144 9.96 -14.44 10.98
N LEU A 145 10.53 -15.33 11.79
CA LEU A 145 10.76 -15.02 13.21
C LEU A 145 11.73 -13.83 13.36
N PRO A 146 11.48 -12.92 14.30
CA PRO A 146 12.44 -11.90 14.68
C PRO A 146 13.73 -12.56 15.17
N ASP A 147 14.85 -12.37 14.47
CA ASP A 147 16.16 -12.73 15.01
C ASP A 147 16.61 -11.60 15.95
N GLN A 148 17.07 -11.94 17.15
CA GLN A 148 17.64 -10.99 18.13
C GLN A 148 18.85 -10.22 17.55
N SER A 149 19.50 -10.80 16.54
CA SER A 149 20.62 -10.24 15.78
C SER A 149 20.17 -9.44 14.53
N GLY A 150 18.92 -9.65 14.10
CA GLY A 150 18.37 -9.14 12.85
C GLY A 150 17.59 -7.85 13.06
N GLY A 151 18.06 -6.76 12.44
CA GLY A 151 17.35 -5.49 12.42
C GLY A 151 15.90 -5.65 11.95
N VAL A 152 15.01 -4.82 12.51
CA VAL A 152 13.62 -4.73 12.07
C VAL A 152 13.55 -4.50 10.55
N PRO A 153 12.65 -5.17 9.81
CA PRO A 153 12.45 -4.91 8.39
C PRO A 153 12.25 -3.41 8.15
N THR A 154 13.24 -2.76 7.55
CA THR A 154 13.24 -1.30 7.42
C THR A 154 12.46 -0.93 6.16
N LEU A 155 11.13 -0.99 6.22
CA LEU A 155 10.30 -0.43 5.16
C LEU A 155 10.33 1.10 5.30
N VAL A 156 11.16 1.75 4.51
CA VAL A 156 11.24 3.23 4.46
C VAL A 156 9.84 3.77 4.19
N GLN A 157 9.23 4.41 5.18
CA GLN A 157 8.10 5.30 4.96
C GLN A 157 8.67 6.59 4.38
N GLU A 158 8.47 6.83 3.08
CA GLU A 158 8.65 8.17 2.55
C GLU A 158 7.68 9.12 3.26
N TRP A 159 8.25 10.09 3.96
CA TRP A 159 7.50 11.13 4.65
C TRP A 159 6.81 12.01 3.61
N ARG A 160 5.49 12.11 3.67
CA ARG A 160 4.79 13.24 3.04
C ARG A 160 4.96 14.45 3.96
N ALA A 161 5.75 15.42 3.52
CA ALA A 161 5.72 16.77 4.09
C ALA A 161 4.32 17.36 3.86
N ARG A 162 3.42 17.21 4.84
CA ARG A 162 2.27 18.11 4.96
C ARG A 162 2.81 19.41 5.53
N ARG A 163 2.47 20.53 4.89
CA ARG A 163 2.66 21.88 5.42
C ARG A 163 2.38 21.87 6.92
N ASP A 164 3.43 22.19 7.66
CA ASP A 164 3.36 22.66 9.03
C ASP A 164 2.26 23.73 9.14
N SER A 165 1.39 23.60 10.15
CA SER A 165 0.30 24.53 10.44
C SER A 165 0.76 25.77 11.22
N ASN A 166 2.04 26.13 11.16
CA ASN A 166 2.57 27.43 11.52
C ASN A 166 2.72 28.32 10.27
N SER A 167 1.60 28.62 9.63
CA SER A 167 1.46 29.71 8.65
C SER A 167 0.30 30.60 9.08
#